data_AF-A0A7C9QUM0-F1
#
_entry.id   AF-A0A7C9QUM0-F1
#
_cell.length_a   1.000
_cell.length_b   1.000
_cell.length_c   1.000
_cell.angle_alpha   90.00
_cell.angle_beta   90.00
_cell.angle_gamma   90.00
#
_symmetry.space_group_name_H-M   'P 1'
#
loop_
_entity.id
_entity.type
_entity.pdbx_description
1 polymer ?
#
loop_
_entity_poly.entity_id
_entity_poly.type
_entity_poly.pdbx_seq_one_letter_code
_entity_poly.pdbx_strand_id
1 'polypeptide(L)'
;MAYLSKDLSVLAYANGFTLWHYVTADAADVVDAAGYFNAAADMLRVGDIIVANIDTGSTPKAGLFLVSQAASGVVDVNDMTQIGTTDNR
;
A
#
# COMPACT_ATOMS: atom_id res chain seq x y z
N MET A 1 12.44 5.95 -4.39
CA MET A 1 12.79 4.52 -4.23
C MET A 1 11.71 3.70 -4.93
N ALA A 2 11.90 2.39 -5.07
CA ALA A 2 11.08 1.58 -5.97
C ALA A 2 10.37 0.44 -5.21
N TYR A 3 9.15 0.16 -5.62
CA TYR A 3 8.35 -0.97 -5.15
C TYR A 3 9.10 -2.31 -5.28
N LEU A 4 8.94 -3.17 -4.26
CA LEU A 4 9.50 -4.51 -4.23
C LEU A 4 8.39 -5.55 -4.03
N SER A 5 8.16 -6.39 -5.04
CA SER A 5 7.07 -7.38 -5.01
C SER A 5 7.16 -8.39 -3.87
N LYS A 6 8.38 -8.72 -3.42
CA LYS A 6 8.60 -9.65 -2.30
C LYS A 6 8.06 -9.12 -0.96
N ASP A 7 7.88 -7.80 -0.85
CA ASP A 7 7.45 -7.14 0.38
C ASP A 7 5.94 -6.89 0.39
N LEU A 8 5.21 -7.32 -0.67
CA LEU A 8 3.75 -7.32 -0.77
C LEU A 8 3.22 -8.74 -0.61
N SER A 9 2.34 -8.95 0.37
CA SER A 9 1.76 -10.26 0.68
C SER A 9 0.24 -10.19 0.79
N VAL A 10 -0.46 -11.20 0.28
CA VAL A 10 -1.91 -11.35 0.47
C VAL A 10 -2.19 -11.85 1.90
N LEU A 11 -3.11 -11.20 2.61
CA LEU A 11 -3.56 -11.62 3.94
C LEU A 11 -4.88 -12.40 3.88
N ALA A 12 -5.83 -11.87 3.11
CA ALA A 12 -7.17 -12.47 2.98
C ALA A 12 -7.82 -12.04 1.67
N TYR A 13 -8.71 -12.86 1.14
CA TYR A 13 -9.52 -12.53 -0.02
C TYR A 13 -10.94 -13.11 0.13
N ALA A 14 -11.95 -12.31 -0.20
CA ALA A 14 -13.36 -12.71 -0.20
C ALA A 14 -14.19 -11.69 -1.01
N ASN A 15 -15.29 -12.12 -1.63
CA ASN A 15 -16.26 -11.23 -2.29
C ASN A 15 -15.66 -10.25 -3.32
N GLY A 16 -14.61 -10.65 -4.04
CA GLY A 16 -13.93 -9.78 -5.00
C GLY A 16 -13.03 -8.71 -4.39
N PHE A 17 -12.81 -8.76 -3.07
CA PHE A 17 -11.91 -7.91 -2.31
C PHE A 17 -10.69 -8.69 -1.84
N THR A 18 -9.52 -8.05 -1.88
CA THR A 18 -8.27 -8.56 -1.35
C THR A 18 -7.68 -7.61 -0.31
N LEU A 19 -7.32 -8.15 0.85
CA LEU A 19 -6.54 -7.44 1.87
C LEU A 19 -5.07 -7.83 1.72
N TRP A 20 -4.23 -6.81 1.55
CA TRP A 20 -2.80 -6.94 1.38
C TRP A 20 -2.03 -6.39 2.58
N HIS A 21 -0.83 -6.91 2.81
CA HIS A 21 0.17 -6.32 3.68
C HIS A 21 1.37 -5.90 2.85
N TYR A 22 1.88 -4.69 3.07
CA TYR A 22 3.06 -4.16 2.40
C TYR A 22 4.03 -3.52 3.39
N VAL A 23 5.33 -3.75 3.19
CA VAL A 23 6.38 -3.11 3.99
C VAL A 23 7.37 -2.39 3.08
N THR A 24 7.73 -1.16 3.42
CA THR A 24 8.75 -0.39 2.67
C THR A 24 9.47 0.63 3.55
N ALA A 25 10.66 1.04 3.12
CA ALA A 25 11.40 2.16 3.70
C ALA A 25 10.91 3.52 3.16
N ASP A 26 10.05 3.50 2.14
CA ASP A 26 9.58 4.70 1.45
C ASP A 26 8.55 5.45 2.29
N ALA A 27 8.56 6.79 2.17
CA ALA A 27 7.57 7.65 2.81
C ALA A 27 6.20 7.56 2.11
N ALA A 28 5.14 7.98 2.80
CA ALA A 28 3.75 7.77 2.34
C ALA A 28 3.48 8.43 0.99
N ASP A 29 3.99 9.65 0.80
CA ASP A 29 3.91 10.46 -0.41
C ASP A 29 4.63 9.81 -1.60
N VAL A 30 5.67 9.01 -1.34
CA VAL A 30 6.37 8.24 -2.37
C VAL A 30 5.59 6.98 -2.74
N VAL A 31 5.00 6.30 -1.75
CA VAL A 31 4.19 5.08 -1.97
C VAL A 31 2.88 5.40 -2.70
N ASP A 32 2.32 6.57 -2.43
CA ASP A 32 1.12 7.13 -3.07
C ASP A 32 1.39 7.73 -4.46
N ALA A 33 2.65 7.79 -4.89
CA ALA A 33 2.97 8.31 -6.21
C ALA A 33 2.37 7.42 -7.31
N ALA A 34 1.70 8.05 -8.28
CA ALA A 34 1.11 7.36 -9.41
C ALA A 34 2.10 6.39 -10.08
N GLY A 35 1.70 5.12 -10.15
CA GLY A 35 2.47 4.06 -10.76
C GLY A 35 3.51 3.38 -9.86
N TYR A 36 3.60 3.73 -8.58
CA TYR A 36 4.45 3.03 -7.61
C TYR A 36 4.20 1.52 -7.62
N PHE A 37 2.94 1.10 -7.68
CA PHE A 37 2.52 -0.30 -7.69
C PHE A 37 2.33 -0.90 -9.10
N ASN A 38 2.81 -0.27 -10.19
CA ASN A 38 2.59 -0.79 -11.56
C ASN A 38 3.10 -2.21 -11.77
N ALA A 39 4.19 -2.59 -11.11
CA ALA A 39 4.71 -3.96 -11.19
C ALA A 39 3.78 -5.00 -10.50
N ALA A 40 2.78 -4.55 -9.75
CA ALA A 40 1.73 -5.38 -9.13
C ALA A 40 0.39 -5.30 -9.89
N ALA A 41 0.35 -4.70 -11.08
CA ALA A 41 -0.89 -4.46 -11.83
C ALA A 41 -1.66 -5.74 -12.18
N ASP A 42 -0.98 -6.87 -12.30
CA ASP A 42 -1.62 -8.17 -12.56
C ASP A 42 -2.26 -8.79 -11.31
N MET A 43 -1.96 -8.24 -10.12
CA MET A 43 -2.38 -8.78 -8.82
C MET A 43 -3.42 -7.89 -8.13
N LEU A 44 -3.20 -6.58 -8.14
CA LEU A 44 -4.04 -5.60 -7.46
C LEU A 44 -5.30 -5.30 -8.26
N ARG A 45 -6.40 -5.06 -7.56
CA ARG A 45 -7.68 -4.67 -8.15
C ARG A 45 -8.23 -3.43 -7.48
N VAL A 46 -9.02 -2.66 -8.22
CA VAL A 46 -9.76 -1.52 -7.66
C VAL A 46 -10.62 -1.99 -6.50
N GLY A 47 -10.53 -1.30 -5.36
CA GLY A 47 -11.23 -1.64 -4.12
C GLY A 47 -10.43 -2.52 -3.15
N ASP A 48 -9.27 -3.06 -3.54
CA ASP A 48 -8.36 -3.71 -2.61
C ASP A 48 -7.83 -2.72 -1.57
N ILE A 49 -7.53 -3.23 -0.37
CA ILE A 49 -6.92 -2.44 0.72
C ILE A 49 -5.53 -2.99 1.01
N ILE A 50 -4.56 -2.09 1.14
CA ILE A 50 -3.19 -2.41 1.54
C ILE A 50 -2.96 -1.88 2.95
N VAL A 51 -2.72 -2.78 3.91
CA VAL A 51 -2.18 -2.45 5.22
C VAL A 51 -0.68 -2.24 5.05
N ALA A 52 -0.20 -1.01 5.25
CA ALA A 52 1.17 -0.67 4.96
C ALA A 52 1.96 -0.31 6.22
N ASN A 53 3.16 -0.85 6.34
CA ASN A 53 4.21 -0.35 7.22
C ASN A 53 5.24 0.37 6.35
N ILE A 54 5.26 1.68 6.45
CA ILE A 54 6.08 2.56 5.60
C ILE A 54 7.15 3.25 6.44
N ASP A 55 8.06 3.95 5.77
CA ASP A 55 9.09 4.77 6.40
C ASP A 55 9.94 3.96 7.43
N THR A 56 10.09 2.65 7.19
CA THR A 56 10.78 1.73 8.10
C THR A 56 12.28 2.00 8.23
N GLY A 57 12.84 2.82 7.33
CA GLY A 57 14.21 3.32 7.42
C GLY A 57 14.38 4.52 8.35
N SER A 58 13.28 5.16 8.81
CA SER A 58 13.34 6.31 9.71
C SER A 58 12.38 6.16 10.91
N THR A 59 11.29 6.92 10.97
CA THR A 59 10.22 6.77 11.97
C THR A 59 9.10 5.94 11.34
N PRO A 60 8.97 4.65 11.69
CA PRO A 60 8.00 3.78 11.05
C PRO A 60 6.57 4.30 11.24
N LYS A 61 5.79 4.28 10.16
CA LYS A 61 4.36 4.61 10.18
C LYS A 61 3.56 3.42 9.70
N ALA A 62 2.34 3.29 10.20
CA ALA A 62 1.39 2.29 9.74
C ALA A 62 0.13 2.97 9.21
N GLY A 63 -0.51 2.40 8.20
CA GLY A 63 -1.73 2.95 7.63
C GLY A 63 -2.39 2.04 6.61
N LEU A 64 -3.46 2.55 6.02
CA LEU A 64 -4.24 1.88 4.98
C LEU A 64 -4.19 2.68 3.68
N PHE A 65 -3.88 2.01 2.58
CA PHE A 65 -4.10 2.52 1.23
C PHE A 65 -5.31 1.85 0.61
N LEU A 66 -6.10 2.61 -0.15
CA LEU A 66 -7.15 2.09 -1.01
C LEU A 66 -6.65 2.07 -2.45
N VAL A 67 -6.71 0.93 -3.12
CA VAL A 67 -6.43 0.85 -4.56
C VAL A 67 -7.60 1.48 -5.32
N SER A 68 -7.39 2.65 -5.88
CA SER A 68 -8.42 3.42 -6.60
C SER A 68 -8.40 3.18 -8.10
N GLN A 69 -7.25 2.77 -8.64
CA GLN A 69 -7.10 2.38 -10.04
C GLN A 69 -6.19 1.14 -10.15
N ALA A 70 -6.60 0.18 -10.99
CA ALA A 70 -5.77 -0.96 -11.38
C ALA A 70 -6.22 -1.43 -12.77
N ALA A 71 -5.74 -0.76 -13.81
CA ALA A 71 -6.11 -1.06 -15.19
C ALA A 71 -4.99 -0.67 -16.17
N SER A 72 -4.88 -1.41 -17.28
CA SER A 72 -3.91 -1.13 -18.36
C SER A 72 -2.46 -1.03 -17.88
N GLY A 73 -2.07 -1.83 -16.89
CA GLY A 73 -0.72 -1.82 -16.31
C GLY A 73 -0.44 -0.63 -15.37
N VAL A 74 -1.45 0.20 -15.09
CA VAL A 74 -1.37 1.34 -14.18
C VAL A 74 -2.12 1.05 -12.89
N VAL A 75 -1.43 1.18 -11.76
CA VAL A 75 -2.00 1.12 -10.42
C VAL A 75 -1.84 2.45 -9.73
N ASP A 76 -2.92 2.90 -9.10
CA ASP A 76 -2.94 4.07 -8.24
C ASP A 76 -3.61 3.72 -6.91
N VAL A 77 -3.13 4.36 -5.86
CA VAL A 77 -3.72 4.29 -4.52
C VAL A 77 -4.14 5.68 -4.10
N ASN A 78 -5.07 5.78 -3.15
CA ASN A 78 -5.35 7.05 -2.49
C ASN A 78 -4.40 7.29 -1.32
N ASP A 79 -4.27 8.56 -0.92
CA ASP A 79 -3.56 9.00 0.27
C ASP A 79 -3.76 8.05 1.46
N MET A 80 -2.65 7.70 2.10
CA MET A 80 -2.66 6.78 3.23
C MET A 80 -3.49 7.32 4.39
N THR A 81 -4.45 6.53 4.86
CA THR A 81 -5.08 6.79 6.17
C THR A 81 -4.16 6.23 7.26
N GLN A 82 -3.49 7.12 8.01
CA GLN A 82 -2.53 6.74 9.04
C GLN A 82 -3.22 6.15 10.30
N ILE A 83 -2.68 5.04 10.81
CA ILE A 83 -3.13 4.40 12.06
C ILE A 83 -2.23 4.86 13.20
N GLY A 84 -2.74 5.79 14.01
CA GLY A 84 -2.09 6.25 15.23
C GLY A 84 -0.80 7.05 14.99
N THR A 85 -0.63 8.12 15.77
CA THR A 85 0.58 8.96 15.72
C THR A 85 1.05 9.41 17.10
N THR A 86 0.24 9.13 18.12
CA THR A 86 0.34 9.74 19.44
C THR A 86 0.01 8.69 20.50
N ASP A 87 0.91 8.50 21.45
CA ASP A 87 0.71 7.67 22.64
C ASP A 87 0.89 8.57 23.87
N ASN A 88 -0.23 9.00 24.47
CA ASN A 88 -0.22 9.84 25.68
C ASN A 88 -0.64 8.96 26.87
N ARG A 89 0.34 8.34 27.52
CA ARG A 89 0.17 7.71 28.85
C ARG A 89 0.95 8.47 29.90
#